data_AF-A0A9E6DZX3-F1
#
_entry.id   AF-A0A9E6DZX3-F1
#
_cell.length_a   1.000
_cell.length_b   1.000
_cell.length_c   1.000
_cell.angle_alpha   90.00
_cell.angle_beta   90.00
_cell.angle_gamma   90.00
#
_symmetry.space_group_name_H-M   'P 1'
#
loop_
_entity.id
_entity.type
_entity.pdbx_description
1 polymer ?
#
loop_
_entity_poly.entity_id
_entity_poly.type
_entity_poly.pdbx_seq_one_letter_code
_entity_poly.pdbx_strand_id
1 'polypeptide(L)'
;MRSGYLRKFASILVIFAVSIFSVGAYAADEENVDNYAYYGFEPDLITNYISSGKKLGFVRISIELMVKDPEDLIALEHHDPLLRAAILEIMGSQTADKVKSLTGREEIRRECYDTVNRLIEQEVGRPIVVNLLFTKYLYD
;
A
#
# COMPACT_ATOMS: atom_id res chain seq x y z
N MET A 1 47.38 -10.70 57.54
CA MET A 1 47.30 -9.58 56.58
C MET A 1 47.06 -9.98 55.10
N ARG A 2 46.66 -11.23 54.76
CA ARG A 2 46.50 -11.69 53.36
C ARG A 2 45.05 -11.88 52.85
N SER A 3 44.04 -11.82 53.72
CA SER A 3 42.64 -12.11 53.35
C SER A 3 41.90 -10.95 52.65
N GLY A 4 42.33 -9.70 52.87
CA GLY A 4 41.64 -8.53 52.32
C GLY A 4 41.79 -8.34 50.81
N TYR A 5 42.92 -8.76 50.24
CA TYR A 5 43.19 -8.61 48.81
C TYR A 5 42.36 -9.58 47.96
N LEU A 6 42.18 -10.83 48.41
CA LEU A 6 41.43 -11.85 47.67
C LEU A 6 39.94 -11.49 47.55
N ARG A 7 39.35 -10.88 48.60
CA ARG A 7 37.97 -10.37 48.57
C ARG A 7 37.83 -9.19 47.61
N LYS A 8 38.81 -8.28 47.57
CA LYS A 8 38.82 -7.14 46.64
C LYS A 8 38.95 -7.58 45.18
N PHE A 9 39.79 -8.58 44.89
CA PHE A 9 39.89 -9.16 43.55
C PHE A 9 38.60 -9.85 43.10
N ALA A 10 37.95 -10.61 43.99
CA ALA A 10 36.65 -11.21 43.71
C ALA A 10 35.56 -10.14 43.45
N SER A 11 35.56 -9.05 44.22
CA SER A 11 34.62 -7.94 44.00
C SER A 11 34.83 -7.22 42.67
N ILE A 12 36.08 -7.01 42.25
CA ILE A 12 36.40 -6.39 40.95
C ILE A 12 35.96 -7.31 39.78
N LEU A 13 36.14 -8.62 39.92
CA LEU A 13 35.75 -9.59 38.90
C LEU A 13 34.23 -9.68 38.74
N VAL A 14 33.47 -9.56 39.83
CA VAL A 14 32.01 -9.50 39.82
C VAL A 14 31.52 -8.21 39.17
N ILE A 15 32.14 -7.06 39.47
CA ILE A 15 31.79 -5.78 38.83
C ILE A 15 32.07 -5.83 37.32
N PHE A 16 33.18 -6.44 36.91
CA PHE A 16 33.51 -6.59 35.48
C PHE A 16 32.53 -7.53 34.75
N ALA A 17 32.11 -8.62 35.39
CA ALA A 17 31.12 -9.54 34.84
C ALA A 17 29.71 -8.91 34.72
N VAL A 18 29.30 -8.07 35.67
CA VAL A 18 28.04 -7.33 35.62
C VAL A 18 28.06 -6.26 34.52
N SER A 19 29.20 -5.59 34.31
CA SER A 19 29.35 -4.59 33.24
C SER A 19 29.25 -5.18 31.84
N ILE A 20 29.67 -6.43 31.62
CA ILE A 20 29.55 -7.10 30.31
C ILE A 20 28.10 -7.53 30.04
N PHE A 21 27.34 -7.88 31.09
CA PHE A 21 25.92 -8.24 30.96
C PHE A 21 25.02 -7.06 30.57
N SER A 22 25.40 -5.83 30.93
CA SER A 22 24.64 -4.61 30.63
C SER A 22 24.78 -4.10 29.19
N VAL A 23 25.73 -4.62 28.40
CA VAL A 23 25.94 -4.18 27.00
C VAL A 23 24.97 -4.86 26.02
N GLY A 24 24.28 -5.92 26.44
CA GLY A 24 23.35 -6.69 25.60
C GLY A 24 21.91 -6.16 25.54
N ALA A 25 21.60 -5.02 26.16
CA ALA A 25 20.23 -4.51 26.32
C ALA A 25 19.93 -3.22 25.52
N TYR A 26 20.61 -3.01 24.38
CA TYR A 26 20.16 -2.05 23.38
C TYR A 26 19.29 -2.79 22.36
N ALA A 27 18.03 -3.07 22.74
CA ALA A 27 16.99 -3.28 21.76
C ALA A 27 16.68 -1.89 21.18
N ALA A 28 17.27 -1.59 20.02
CA ALA A 28 16.78 -0.53 19.18
C ALA A 28 15.44 -1.02 18.61
N ASP A 29 14.33 -0.56 19.19
CA ASP A 29 13.07 -0.52 18.45
C ASP A 29 13.31 0.46 17.29
N GLU A 30 13.84 -0.05 16.18
CA GLU A 30 13.68 0.60 14.89
C GLU A 30 12.19 0.61 14.63
N GLU A 31 11.56 1.76 14.92
CA GLU A 31 10.22 2.06 14.46
C GLU A 31 10.25 1.93 12.92
N ASN A 32 9.82 0.77 12.42
CA ASN A 32 9.78 0.48 11.00
C ASN A 32 8.69 1.35 10.40
N VAL A 33 9.03 2.60 10.07
CA VAL A 33 8.15 3.50 9.35
C VAL A 33 7.94 2.89 7.98
N ASP A 34 6.75 2.34 7.74
CA ASP A 34 6.38 1.82 6.42
C ASP A 34 6.59 2.91 5.36
N ASN A 35 7.50 2.67 4.42
CA ASN A 35 7.85 3.60 3.36
C ASN A 35 6.91 3.45 2.16
N TYR A 36 5.65 3.86 2.32
CA TYR A 36 4.67 3.77 1.24
C TYR A 36 4.98 4.74 0.10
N ALA A 37 4.75 4.28 -1.13
CA ALA A 37 4.79 5.11 -2.32
C ALA A 37 3.48 5.02 -3.11
N TYR A 38 3.26 5.98 -4.00
CA TYR A 38 1.99 6.12 -4.73
C TYR A 38 2.24 6.26 -6.24
N TYR A 39 1.53 5.45 -7.02
CA TYR A 39 1.45 5.55 -8.47
C TYR A 39 0.11 6.14 -8.87
N GLY A 40 0.12 7.32 -9.50
CA GLY A 40 -1.07 7.98 -10.02
C GLY A 40 -1.24 7.74 -11.51
N PHE A 41 -2.44 7.33 -11.93
CA PHE A 41 -2.74 7.22 -13.36
C PHE A 41 -2.91 8.61 -13.97
N GLU A 42 -2.07 8.93 -14.96
CA GLU A 42 -2.17 10.17 -15.73
C GLU A 42 -2.33 9.87 -17.23
N PRO A 43 -3.26 10.55 -17.95
CA PRO A 43 -4.27 11.46 -17.43
C PRO A 43 -5.40 10.73 -16.66
N ASP A 44 -6.30 11.51 -16.06
CA ASP A 44 -7.57 11.03 -15.47
C ASP A 44 -8.28 10.01 -16.37
N LEU A 45 -8.85 8.97 -15.76
CA LEU A 45 -9.61 7.94 -16.46
C LEU A 45 -11.03 8.44 -16.68
N ILE A 46 -11.48 8.39 -17.95
CA ILE A 46 -12.82 8.82 -18.34
C ILE A 46 -13.49 7.67 -19.11
N THR A 47 -14.66 7.24 -18.65
CA THR A 47 -15.49 6.26 -19.35
C THR A 47 -16.97 6.54 -19.14
N ASN A 48 -17.80 5.83 -19.88
CA ASN A 48 -19.25 5.89 -19.74
C ASN A 48 -19.72 4.88 -18.69
N TYR A 49 -20.91 5.05 -18.13
CA TYR A 49 -21.58 4.03 -17.31
C TYR A 49 -22.98 3.76 -17.87
N ILE A 50 -23.60 2.66 -17.44
CA ILE A 50 -24.93 2.25 -17.89
C ILE A 50 -25.98 3.20 -17.27
N SER A 51 -26.53 4.07 -18.11
CA SER A 51 -27.60 5.01 -17.75
C SER A 51 -28.96 4.49 -18.18
N SER A 52 -29.99 4.74 -17.38
CA SER A 52 -31.39 4.38 -17.69
C SER A 52 -32.06 5.36 -18.66
N GLY A 53 -31.45 6.54 -18.90
CA GLY A 53 -31.98 7.59 -19.75
C GLY A 53 -31.51 7.52 -21.21
N LYS A 54 -32.04 8.43 -22.05
CA LYS A 54 -31.60 8.60 -23.45
C LYS A 54 -30.18 9.15 -23.60
N LYS A 55 -29.57 9.65 -22.51
CA LYS A 55 -28.21 10.17 -22.49
C LYS A 55 -27.30 9.17 -21.80
N LEU A 56 -26.17 8.87 -22.46
CA LEU A 56 -25.09 8.11 -21.88
C LEU A 56 -24.43 8.97 -20.79
N GLY A 57 -24.35 8.43 -19.58
CA GLY A 57 -23.67 9.11 -18.49
C GLY A 57 -22.18 8.80 -18.51
N PHE A 58 -21.36 9.70 -17.97
CA PHE A 58 -19.90 9.53 -17.91
C PHE A 58 -19.36 9.76 -16.50
N VAL A 59 -18.22 9.14 -16.25
CA VAL A 59 -17.47 9.29 -15.00
C VAL A 59 -16.02 9.61 -15.33
N ARG A 60 -15.46 10.58 -14.61
CA ARG A 60 -14.04 10.94 -14.59
C ARG A 60 -13.48 10.64 -13.21
N ILE A 61 -12.43 9.82 -13.16
CA ILE A 61 -11.79 9.40 -11.92
C ILE A 61 -10.27 9.62 -11.99
N SER A 62 -9.71 10.10 -10.90
CA SER A 62 -8.26 10.03 -10.64
C SER A 62 -8.02 8.92 -9.63
N ILE A 63 -7.05 8.05 -9.90
CA ILE A 63 -6.74 6.88 -9.10
C ILE A 63 -5.28 6.91 -8.69
N GLU A 64 -5.03 6.61 -7.42
CA GLU A 64 -3.68 6.38 -6.89
C GLU A 64 -3.58 4.96 -6.31
N LEU A 65 -2.54 4.23 -6.72
CA LEU A 65 -2.19 2.91 -6.20
C LEU A 65 -1.10 3.07 -5.15
N MET A 66 -1.36 2.59 -3.94
CA MET A 66 -0.41 2.59 -2.84
C MET A 66 0.40 1.29 -2.87
N VAL A 67 1.73 1.40 -2.81
CA VAL A 67 2.66 0.26 -2.71
C VAL A 67 3.51 0.39 -1.45
N LYS A 68 3.95 -0.74 -0.90
CA LYS A 68 4.82 -0.77 0.29
C LYS A 68 6.29 -0.53 -0.04
N ASP A 69 6.74 -0.93 -1.22
CA ASP A 69 8.10 -0.73 -1.71
C ASP A 69 8.09 0.28 -2.86
N PRO A 70 8.80 1.42 -2.76
CA PRO A 70 8.90 2.38 -3.86
C PRO A 70 9.45 1.79 -5.18
N GLU A 71 10.24 0.73 -5.13
CA GLU A 71 10.75 0.06 -6.34
C GLU A 71 9.63 -0.61 -7.15
N ASP A 72 8.49 -0.94 -6.52
CA ASP A 72 7.33 -1.53 -7.17
C ASP A 72 6.59 -0.53 -8.09
N LEU A 73 6.87 0.77 -7.98
CA LEU A 73 6.29 1.78 -8.87
C LEU A 73 6.67 1.54 -10.34
N ILE A 74 7.86 1.03 -10.61
CA ILE A 74 8.34 0.76 -11.98
C ILE A 74 7.48 -0.31 -12.65
N ALA A 75 7.07 -1.33 -11.90
CA ALA A 75 6.18 -2.38 -12.42
C ALA A 75 4.78 -1.82 -12.71
N LEU A 76 4.25 -0.96 -11.84
CA LEU A 76 2.95 -0.30 -12.07
C LEU A 76 2.98 0.61 -13.31
N GLU A 77 4.05 1.38 -13.48
CA GLU A 77 4.25 2.21 -14.67
C GLU A 77 4.36 1.37 -15.95
N HIS A 78 5.15 0.30 -15.92
CA HIS A 78 5.32 -0.59 -17.06
C HIS A 78 4.00 -1.25 -17.51
N HIS A 79 3.15 -1.62 -16.55
CA HIS A 79 1.87 -2.28 -16.81
C HIS A 79 0.66 -1.34 -16.77
N ASP A 80 0.84 0.00 -16.74
CA ASP A 80 -0.26 0.98 -16.74
C ASP A 80 -1.32 0.67 -17.80
N PRO A 81 -0.99 0.37 -19.08
CA PRO A 81 -2.01 0.15 -20.10
C PRO A 81 -2.97 -1.00 -19.76
N LEU A 82 -2.46 -2.08 -19.16
CA LEU A 82 -3.27 -3.24 -18.74
C LEU A 82 -4.19 -2.86 -17.57
N LEU A 83 -3.63 -2.22 -16.54
CA LEU A 83 -4.37 -1.86 -15.34
C LEU A 83 -5.44 -0.81 -15.65
N ARG A 84 -5.09 0.19 -16.46
CA ARG A 84 -6.00 1.23 -16.95
C ARG A 84 -7.16 0.63 -17.74
N ALA A 85 -6.88 -0.28 -18.66
CA ALA A 85 -7.93 -0.93 -19.46
C ALA A 85 -8.93 -1.68 -18.57
N ALA A 86 -8.43 -2.46 -17.60
CA ALA A 86 -9.28 -3.21 -16.67
C ALA A 86 -10.17 -2.29 -15.81
N ILE A 87 -9.61 -1.17 -15.31
CA ILE A 87 -10.39 -0.19 -14.54
C ILE A 87 -11.47 0.46 -15.41
N LEU A 88 -11.13 0.86 -16.64
CA LEU A 88 -12.11 1.48 -17.55
C LEU A 88 -13.25 0.51 -17.92
N GLU A 89 -12.96 -0.78 -18.04
CA GLU A 89 -13.96 -1.83 -18.28
C GLU A 89 -14.88 -2.00 -17.07
N ILE A 90 -14.31 -2.12 -15.86
CA ILE A 90 -15.09 -2.21 -14.61
C ILE A 90 -16.02 -1.03 -14.51
N MET A 91 -15.49 0.20 -14.59
CA MET A 91 -16.27 1.44 -14.52
C MET A 91 -17.32 1.52 -15.64
N GLY A 92 -16.95 1.07 -16.84
CA GLY A 92 -17.79 0.98 -18.04
C GLY A 92 -19.08 0.18 -17.85
N SER A 93 -18.98 -0.88 -17.06
CA SER A 93 -20.05 -1.85 -16.83
C SER A 93 -20.99 -1.48 -15.68
N GLN A 94 -20.67 -0.45 -14.88
CA GLN A 94 -21.46 -0.10 -13.71
C GLN A 94 -22.75 0.63 -14.09
N THR A 95 -23.78 0.48 -13.27
CA THR A 95 -25.03 1.24 -13.41
C THR A 95 -24.92 2.63 -12.80
N ALA A 96 -25.75 3.56 -13.28
CA ALA A 96 -25.83 4.92 -12.75
C ALA A 96 -26.06 4.94 -11.23
N ASP A 97 -26.95 4.09 -10.72
CA ASP A 97 -27.27 4.01 -9.29
C ASP A 97 -26.04 3.61 -8.46
N LYS A 98 -25.22 2.70 -8.98
CA LYS A 98 -24.00 2.24 -8.29
C LYS A 98 -22.91 3.31 -8.34
N VAL A 99 -22.67 3.94 -9.50
CA VAL A 99 -21.69 5.03 -9.67
C VAL A 99 -22.02 6.24 -8.79
N LYS A 100 -23.30 6.59 -8.64
CA LYS A 100 -23.73 7.79 -7.91
C LYS A 100 -23.91 7.58 -6.41
N SER A 101 -23.90 6.34 -5.93
CA SER A 101 -24.05 6.02 -4.50
C SER A 101 -22.70 5.88 -3.81
N LEU A 102 -22.63 6.25 -2.52
CA LEU A 102 -21.41 6.09 -1.72
C LEU A 102 -21.02 4.62 -1.56
N THR A 103 -22.00 3.75 -1.28
CA THR A 103 -21.78 2.32 -1.14
C THR A 103 -21.31 1.70 -2.45
N GLY A 104 -21.96 2.04 -3.57
CA GLY A 104 -21.56 1.54 -4.89
C GLY A 104 -20.18 2.03 -5.30
N ARG A 105 -19.82 3.29 -5.01
CA ARG A 105 -18.45 3.79 -5.22
C ARG A 105 -17.41 2.96 -4.47
N GLU A 106 -17.68 2.58 -3.22
CA GLU A 106 -16.76 1.75 -2.44
C GLU A 106 -16.67 0.31 -2.95
N GLU A 107 -17.79 -0.28 -3.36
CA GLU A 107 -17.82 -1.59 -4.01
C GLU A 107 -17.01 -1.60 -5.31
N ILE A 108 -17.16 -0.57 -6.14
CA ILE A 108 -16.39 -0.39 -7.38
C ILE A 108 -14.90 -0.22 -7.07
N ARG A 109 -14.55 0.60 -6.07
CA ARG A 109 -13.16 0.79 -5.64
C ARG A 109 -12.51 -0.53 -5.25
N ARG A 110 -13.24 -1.36 -4.50
CA ARG A 110 -12.80 -2.70 -4.09
C ARG A 110 -12.65 -3.65 -5.28
N GLU A 111 -13.61 -3.66 -6.20
CA GLU A 111 -13.55 -4.45 -7.43
C GLU A 111 -12.33 -4.08 -8.30
N CYS A 112 -12.04 -2.78 -8.42
CA CYS A 112 -10.82 -2.30 -9.08
C CYS A 112 -9.56 -2.77 -8.35
N TYR A 113 -9.51 -2.66 -7.01
CA TYR A 113 -8.36 -3.09 -6.21
C TYR A 113 -8.07 -4.58 -6.41
N ASP A 114 -9.09 -5.43 -6.26
CA ASP A 114 -8.97 -6.88 -6.40
C ASP A 114 -8.52 -7.26 -7.81
N THR A 115 -9.07 -6.60 -8.83
CA THR A 115 -8.70 -6.83 -10.23
C THR A 115 -7.27 -6.38 -10.55
N VAL A 116 -6.87 -5.20 -10.09
CA VAL A 116 -5.51 -4.68 -10.27
C VAL A 116 -4.49 -5.62 -9.63
N ASN A 117 -4.72 -6.05 -8.39
CA ASN A 117 -3.80 -6.98 -7.72
C ASN A 117 -3.72 -8.33 -8.40
N ARG A 118 -4.86 -8.88 -8.86
CA ARG A 118 -4.87 -10.14 -9.62
C ARG A 118 -4.08 -10.01 -10.91
N LEU A 119 -4.23 -8.92 -11.66
CA LEU A 119 -3.53 -8.71 -12.93
C LEU A 119 -2.02 -8.50 -12.70
N ILE A 120 -1.64 -7.66 -11.74
CA ILE A 120 -0.22 -7.40 -11.50
C ILE A 120 0.48 -8.64 -10.93
N GLU A 121 -0.20 -9.46 -10.15
CA GLU A 121 0.34 -10.74 -9.68
C GLU A 121 0.58 -11.72 -10.83
N GLN A 122 -0.24 -11.71 -11.88
CA GLN A 122 -0.02 -12.53 -13.08
C GLN A 122 1.23 -12.10 -13.85
N GLU A 123 1.53 -10.81 -13.88
CA GLU A 123 2.68 -10.26 -14.61
C GLU A 123 3.99 -10.30 -13.80
N VAL A 124 3.92 -10.02 -12.49
CA VAL A 124 5.08 -9.86 -11.60
C VAL A 124 5.31 -11.06 -10.67
N GLY A 125 4.31 -11.95 -10.54
CA GLY A 125 4.37 -13.15 -9.69
C GLY A 125 4.05 -12.93 -8.22
N ARG A 126 3.69 -11.71 -7.81
CA ARG A 126 3.23 -11.36 -6.46
C ARG A 126 2.30 -10.15 -6.46
N PRO A 127 1.37 -10.02 -5.50
CA PRO A 127 0.63 -8.78 -5.31
C PRO A 127 1.58 -7.68 -4.78
N ILE A 128 1.43 -6.47 -5.31
CA ILE A 128 2.27 -5.31 -4.93
C ILE A 128 1.44 -4.11 -4.45
N VAL A 129 0.15 -4.06 -4.79
CA VAL A 129 -0.73 -2.95 -4.42
C VAL A 129 -1.34 -3.20 -3.04
N VAL A 130 -1.04 -2.30 -2.11
CA VAL A 130 -1.56 -2.32 -0.74
C VAL A 130 -2.96 -1.70 -0.68
N ASN A 131 -3.19 -0.63 -1.45
CA ASN A 131 -4.48 0.04 -1.50
C ASN A 131 -4.71 0.75 -2.83
N LEU A 132 -5.97 1.01 -3.16
CA LEU A 132 -6.39 1.79 -4.32
C LEU A 132 -7.29 2.92 -3.85
N LEU A 133 -6.91 4.15 -4.20
CA LEU A 133 -7.57 5.37 -3.77
C LEU A 133 -8.25 6.06 -4.95
N PHE A 134 -9.50 6.46 -4.77
CA PHE A 134 -10.17 7.40 -5.68
C PHE A 134 -9.95 8.82 -5.16
N THR A 135 -9.01 9.57 -5.75
CA THR A 135 -8.64 10.92 -5.30
C THR A 135 -9.48 12.01 -5.95
N LYS A 136 -10.04 11.75 -7.13
CA LYS A 136 -11.14 12.53 -7.72
C LYS A 136 -12.20 11.58 -8.27
N TYR A 137 -13.46 11.98 -8.16
CA TYR A 137 -14.60 11.20 -8.65
C TYR A 137 -15.72 12.14 -9.08
N LEU A 138 -15.82 12.39 -10.38
CA LEU A 138 -16.79 13.29 -10.98
C LEU A 138 -17.67 12.53 -11.95
N TYR A 139 -18.97 12.77 -11.91
CA TYR A 139 -19.95 12.23 -12.85
C TYR A 139 -20.91 13.34 -13.28
N ASP A 140 -21.68 13.08 -14.33
CA ASP A 140 -22.71 13.97 -14.89
C ASP A 140 -24.14 13.76 -14.36
#